data_AF-A0A183E794-F1
#
_entry.id   AF-A0A183E794-F1
#
_cell.length_a   1.000
_cell.length_b   1.000
_cell.length_c   1.000
_cell.angle_alpha   90.00
_cell.angle_beta   90.00
_cell.angle_gamma   90.00
#
_symmetry.space_group_name_H-M   'P 1'
#
loop_
_entity.id
_entity.type
_entity.pdbx_description
1 polymer ?
#
loop_
_entity_poly.entity_id
_entity_poly.type
_entity_poly.pdbx_seq_one_letter_code
_entity_poly.pdbx_strand_id
1 'polypeptide(L)'
;MEFPSKKKLRAQRIFSVSSAHLFWNKNGDRLAAHTERYQKKINPTSHIEIFDARGKDISVLSMPLSESFIAFDWEPSGDKFCVLVGTQHKSTPLIYYLDTTKHVPQLISKFEPMERFTNVVWAPAGGWLVVYSAGSTSGSIMFIDSNGAQPTRTNLVEYPGFNKGVWDPTGRYFAAACTSHGGKGDSGYRIYTFQGRELFRKPLDRLIQFKWRPRLHVKLPEETIKMIRKNLKATSARFEEEDKLERGRATKV
;
A
#
# COMPACT_ATOMS: atom_id res chain seq x y z
N MET A 1 5.23 -17.64 -18.45
CA MET A 1 6.29 -18.41 -19.14
C MET A 1 7.58 -18.10 -18.43
N GLU A 2 8.39 -19.11 -18.15
CA GLU A 2 9.72 -18.89 -17.60
C GLU A 2 10.62 -18.29 -18.68
N PHE A 3 11.44 -17.31 -18.32
CA PHE A 3 12.49 -16.77 -19.19
C PHE A 3 13.84 -17.22 -18.63
N PRO A 4 14.77 -17.76 -19.45
CA PRO A 4 14.76 -17.79 -20.91
C PRO A 4 14.14 -19.05 -21.55
N SER A 5 13.80 -20.09 -20.78
CA SER A 5 13.39 -21.41 -21.32
C SER A 5 12.09 -21.39 -22.15
N LYS A 6 11.28 -20.32 -22.01
CA LYS A 6 9.93 -20.16 -22.58
C LYS A 6 8.96 -21.26 -22.16
N LYS A 7 9.30 -22.06 -21.15
CA LYS A 7 8.43 -23.12 -20.65
C LYS A 7 7.20 -22.53 -19.96
N LYS A 8 6.03 -23.09 -20.26
CA LYS A 8 4.78 -22.73 -19.58
C LYS A 8 4.71 -23.43 -18.23
N LEU A 9 4.85 -22.66 -17.14
CA LEU A 9 4.81 -23.18 -15.77
C LEU A 9 3.39 -23.42 -15.25
N ARG A 10 2.45 -22.50 -15.56
CA ARG A 10 1.07 -22.58 -15.10
C ARG A 10 0.13 -21.91 -16.10
N ALA A 11 -1.12 -22.38 -16.17
CA ALA A 11 -2.23 -21.63 -16.75
C ALA A 11 -3.51 -21.89 -15.98
N GLN A 12 -4.25 -20.81 -15.73
CA GLN A 12 -5.62 -20.85 -15.25
C GLN A 12 -6.53 -20.45 -16.41
N ARG A 13 -7.56 -21.25 -16.71
CA ARG A 13 -8.60 -20.89 -17.68
C ARG A 13 -9.76 -20.27 -16.93
N ILE A 14 -10.14 -19.06 -17.33
CA ILE A 14 -11.28 -18.33 -16.77
C ILE A 14 -12.18 -17.95 -17.94
N PHE A 15 -13.48 -18.18 -17.80
CA PHE A 15 -14.46 -17.94 -18.86
C PHE A 15 -15.27 -16.67 -18.57
N SER A 16 -15.81 -16.08 -19.64
CA SER A 16 -16.67 -14.90 -19.60
C SER A 16 -16.03 -13.68 -18.93
N VAL A 17 -14.72 -13.47 -19.15
CA VAL A 17 -13.97 -12.34 -18.59
C VAL A 17 -14.11 -11.13 -19.51
N SER A 18 -14.42 -9.97 -18.93
CA SER A 18 -14.47 -8.69 -19.66
C SER A 18 -13.20 -7.87 -19.48
N SER A 19 -12.64 -7.87 -18.28
CA SER A 19 -11.43 -7.12 -17.94
C SER A 19 -10.55 -7.93 -16.99
N ALA A 20 -9.24 -7.71 -17.10
CA ALA A 20 -8.25 -8.31 -16.21
C ALA A 20 -7.18 -7.30 -15.84
N HIS A 21 -6.89 -7.18 -14.54
CA HIS A 21 -5.82 -6.32 -14.02
C HIS A 21 -4.83 -7.17 -13.23
N LEU A 22 -3.53 -7.01 -13.52
CA LEU A 22 -2.47 -7.84 -12.96
C LEU A 22 -1.62 -7.05 -11.97
N PHE A 23 -1.45 -7.59 -10.76
CA PHE A 23 -0.72 -6.99 -9.66
C PHE A 23 0.39 -7.94 -9.19
N TRP A 24 1.63 -7.66 -9.61
CA TRP A 24 2.80 -8.37 -9.12
C TRP A 24 3.20 -7.82 -7.76
N ASN A 25 3.56 -8.72 -6.84
CA ASN A 25 4.22 -8.30 -5.63
C ASN A 25 5.66 -7.84 -5.93
N LYS A 26 6.27 -7.10 -5.00
CA LYS A 26 7.59 -6.49 -5.21
C LYS A 26 8.72 -7.49 -5.47
N ASN A 27 8.60 -8.70 -4.94
CA ASN A 27 9.61 -9.75 -5.09
C ASN A 27 9.40 -10.61 -6.34
N GLY A 28 8.28 -10.44 -7.06
CA GLY A 28 7.93 -11.23 -8.23
C GLY A 28 7.55 -12.69 -7.93
N ASP A 29 7.35 -13.03 -6.66
CA ASP A 29 6.99 -14.39 -6.22
C ASP A 29 5.48 -14.63 -6.18
N ARG A 30 4.66 -13.56 -6.26
CA ARG A 30 3.20 -13.62 -6.26
C ARG A 30 2.59 -12.68 -7.28
N LEU A 31 1.50 -13.14 -7.87
CA LEU A 31 0.68 -12.38 -8.82
C LEU A 31 -0.78 -12.46 -8.38
N ALA A 32 -1.43 -11.31 -8.21
CA ALA A 32 -2.88 -11.23 -8.16
C ALA A 32 -3.41 -10.82 -9.54
N ALA A 33 -4.38 -11.57 -10.05
CA ALA A 33 -5.18 -11.18 -11.19
C ALA A 33 -6.58 -10.82 -10.69
N HIS A 34 -6.98 -9.56 -10.85
CA HIS A 34 -8.39 -9.18 -10.71
C HIS A 34 -9.08 -9.45 -12.04
N THR A 35 -10.20 -10.16 -12.02
CA THR A 35 -11.04 -10.39 -13.20
C THR A 35 -12.48 -9.97 -12.97
N GLU A 36 -13.05 -9.25 -13.93
CA GLU A 36 -14.49 -9.02 -14.01
C GLU A 36 -15.11 -10.07 -14.92
N ARG A 37 -16.15 -10.74 -14.43
CA ARG A 37 -16.78 -11.87 -15.13
C ARG A 37 -18.25 -11.61 -15.36
N TYR A 38 -18.72 -11.83 -16.58
CA TYR A 38 -20.15 -11.81 -16.90
C TYR A 38 -20.71 -13.23 -16.79
N GLN A 39 -21.70 -13.41 -15.92
CA GLN A 39 -22.61 -14.55 -16.06
C GLN A 39 -23.83 -14.11 -16.86
N LYS A 40 -24.77 -15.01 -17.15
CA LYS A 40 -26.05 -14.71 -17.81
C LYS A 40 -26.88 -13.62 -17.11
N LYS A 41 -26.45 -13.11 -15.94
CA LYS A 41 -27.04 -11.99 -15.19
C LYS A 41 -26.43 -10.66 -15.62
N ILE A 42 -27.22 -9.59 -15.52
CA ILE A 42 -26.90 -8.23 -15.98
C ILE A 42 -25.65 -7.63 -15.29
N ASN A 43 -25.33 -8.04 -14.05
CA ASN A 43 -24.23 -7.47 -13.28
C ASN A 43 -22.97 -8.35 -13.31
N PRO A 44 -21.79 -7.78 -13.61
CA PRO A 44 -20.53 -8.51 -13.55
C PRO A 44 -20.15 -8.88 -12.11
N THR A 45 -19.49 -10.02 -11.92
CA THR A 45 -18.91 -10.43 -10.64
C THR A 45 -17.39 -10.25 -10.67
N SER A 46 -16.84 -9.62 -9.63
CA SER A 46 -15.39 -9.42 -9.50
C SER A 46 -14.74 -10.56 -8.72
N HIS A 47 -13.61 -11.04 -9.22
CA HIS A 47 -12.83 -12.11 -8.59
C HIS A 47 -11.35 -11.70 -8.51
N ILE A 48 -10.65 -12.27 -7.54
CA ILE A 48 -9.19 -12.20 -7.46
C ILE A 48 -8.62 -13.61 -7.48
N GLU A 49 -7.74 -13.86 -8.44
CA GLU A 49 -6.92 -15.06 -8.53
C GLU A 49 -5.50 -14.76 -8.06
N ILE A 50 -5.05 -15.46 -7.03
CA ILE A 50 -3.71 -15.30 -6.46
C ILE A 50 -2.87 -16.50 -6.89
N PHE A 51 -1.81 -16.22 -7.65
CA PHE A 51 -0.78 -17.17 -8.03
C PHE A 51 0.38 -17.03 -7.06
N ASP A 52 0.71 -18.09 -6.33
CA ASP A 52 1.91 -18.14 -5.48
C ASP A 52 2.97 -19.03 -6.14
N ALA A 53 4.10 -18.42 -6.51
CA ALA A 53 5.22 -19.05 -7.20
C ALA A 53 6.40 -19.37 -6.27
N ARG A 54 6.25 -19.26 -4.94
CA ARG A 54 7.30 -19.64 -3.97
C ARG A 54 7.50 -21.16 -3.87
N GLY A 55 6.43 -21.92 -4.11
CA GLY A 55 6.47 -23.38 -4.10
C GLY A 55 7.05 -23.98 -5.39
N LYS A 56 7.35 -25.28 -5.36
CA LYS A 56 7.79 -26.04 -6.56
C LYS A 56 6.75 -25.98 -7.68
N ASP A 57 5.47 -26.03 -7.30
CA ASP A 57 4.33 -25.82 -8.19
C ASP A 57 3.68 -24.47 -7.89
N ILE A 58 3.25 -23.76 -8.94
CA ILE A 58 2.53 -22.49 -8.79
C ILE A 58 1.10 -22.80 -8.32
N SER A 59 0.82 -22.50 -7.06
CA SER A 59 -0.52 -22.65 -6.49
C SER A 59 -1.43 -21.50 -6.94
N VAL A 60 -2.73 -21.77 -7.02
CA VAL A 60 -3.72 -20.76 -7.43
C VAL A 60 -4.87 -20.76 -6.45
N LEU A 61 -5.11 -19.62 -5.82
CA LEU A 61 -6.25 -19.36 -4.95
C LEU A 61 -7.24 -18.45 -5.69
N SER A 62 -8.53 -18.72 -5.58
CA SER A 62 -9.58 -17.91 -6.20
C SER A 62 -10.53 -17.42 -5.11
N MET A 63 -10.74 -16.11 -5.04
CA MET A 63 -11.69 -15.51 -4.11
C MET A 63 -12.68 -14.59 -4.85
N PRO A 64 -14.00 -14.76 -4.68
CA PRO A 64 -14.97 -13.78 -5.14
C PRO A 64 -14.94 -12.53 -4.25
N LEU A 65 -15.21 -11.36 -4.83
CA LEU A 65 -15.44 -10.13 -4.08
C LEU A 65 -16.94 -9.91 -3.87
N SER A 66 -17.31 -9.40 -2.70
CA SER A 66 -18.71 -9.11 -2.35
C SER A 66 -19.24 -7.81 -2.97
N GLU A 67 -18.34 -6.90 -3.34
CA GLU A 67 -18.62 -5.57 -3.89
C GLU A 67 -17.68 -5.31 -5.07
N SER A 68 -17.93 -4.22 -5.81
CA SER A 68 -17.11 -3.85 -6.96
C SER A 68 -15.67 -3.54 -6.56
N PHE A 69 -14.73 -4.03 -7.36
CA PHE A 69 -13.32 -3.75 -7.19
C PHE A 69 -12.98 -2.27 -7.42
N ILE A 70 -12.11 -1.69 -6.59
CA ILE A 70 -11.61 -0.31 -6.75
C ILE A 70 -10.08 -0.32 -6.90
N ALA A 71 -9.36 -0.92 -5.94
CA ALA A 71 -7.91 -0.91 -5.92
C ALA A 71 -7.34 -2.14 -5.20
N PHE A 72 -6.07 -2.43 -5.43
CA PHE A 72 -5.34 -3.55 -4.85
C PHE A 72 -3.91 -3.13 -4.56
N ASP A 73 -3.35 -3.57 -3.43
CA ASP A 73 -1.90 -3.55 -3.24
C ASP A 73 -1.40 -4.66 -2.31
N TRP A 74 -0.16 -5.09 -2.57
CA TRP A 74 0.55 -6.13 -1.80
C TRP A 74 1.35 -5.51 -0.67
N GLU A 75 1.42 -6.19 0.49
CA GLU A 75 2.46 -5.89 1.47
C GLU A 75 3.84 -6.26 0.87
N PRO A 76 4.80 -5.32 0.84
CA PRO A 76 6.14 -5.62 0.35
C PRO A 76 6.82 -6.69 1.20
N SER A 77 7.32 -7.74 0.55
CA SER A 77 7.98 -8.89 1.21
C SER A 77 7.17 -9.59 2.30
N GLY A 78 5.85 -9.40 2.33
CA GLY A 78 4.95 -9.99 3.33
C GLY A 78 4.00 -11.02 2.75
N ASP A 79 3.06 -11.43 3.60
CA ASP A 79 1.98 -12.37 3.28
C ASP A 79 0.59 -11.74 3.33
N LYS A 80 0.52 -10.41 3.41
CA LYS A 80 -0.73 -9.66 3.40
C LYS A 80 -0.96 -8.94 2.07
N PHE A 81 -2.22 -8.67 1.79
CA PHE A 81 -2.62 -7.74 0.74
C PHE A 81 -3.89 -7.00 1.16
N CYS A 82 -4.13 -5.85 0.53
CA CYS A 82 -5.34 -5.08 0.74
C CYS A 82 -6.10 -4.95 -0.57
N VAL A 83 -7.41 -5.21 -0.50
CA VAL A 83 -8.36 -4.96 -1.58
C VAL A 83 -9.26 -3.83 -1.14
N LEU A 84 -9.38 -2.79 -1.96
CA LEU A 84 -10.41 -1.78 -1.79
C LEU A 84 -11.59 -2.17 -2.66
N VAL A 85 -12.72 -2.40 -2.02
CA VAL A 85 -13.99 -2.69 -2.69
C VAL A 85 -15.00 -1.60 -2.37
N GLY A 86 -16.06 -1.47 -3.14
CA GLY A 86 -17.08 -0.48 -2.80
C GLY A 86 -18.19 -0.33 -3.82
N THR A 87 -18.97 0.71 -3.58
CA THR A 87 -20.00 1.25 -4.47
C THR A 87 -19.54 2.58 -5.04
N GLN A 88 -20.40 3.24 -5.82
CA GLN A 88 -20.11 4.57 -6.36
C GLN A 88 -19.80 5.64 -5.28
N HIS A 89 -20.32 5.47 -4.06
CA HIS A 89 -20.22 6.48 -2.99
C HIS A 89 -19.28 6.07 -1.86
N LYS A 90 -19.26 4.79 -1.50
CA LYS A 90 -18.50 4.27 -0.35
C LYS A 90 -17.53 3.19 -0.76
N SER A 91 -16.38 3.18 -0.10
CA SER A 91 -15.29 2.25 -0.30
C SER A 91 -14.85 1.65 1.02
N THR A 92 -14.54 0.36 1.01
CA THR A 92 -14.25 -0.47 2.17
C THR A 92 -12.90 -1.15 1.97
N PRO A 93 -11.88 -0.81 2.78
CA PRO A 93 -10.61 -1.52 2.81
C PRO A 93 -10.77 -2.90 3.46
N LEU A 94 -10.35 -3.95 2.73
CA LEU A 94 -10.33 -5.34 3.20
C LEU A 94 -8.89 -5.85 3.19
N ILE A 95 -8.36 -6.19 4.36
CA ILE A 95 -6.99 -6.71 4.49
C ILE A 95 -7.06 -8.22 4.69
N TYR A 96 -6.36 -8.94 3.82
CA TYR A 96 -6.27 -10.39 3.83
C TYR A 96 -4.86 -10.86 4.16
N TYR A 97 -4.78 -12.04 4.76
CA TYR A 97 -3.56 -12.79 5.01
C TYR A 97 -3.55 -14.09 4.21
N LEU A 98 -2.41 -14.38 3.59
CA LEU A 98 -2.14 -15.61 2.86
C LEU A 98 -1.47 -16.62 3.79
N ASP A 99 -2.30 -17.48 4.38
CA ASP A 99 -1.82 -18.65 5.10
C ASP A 99 -1.57 -19.79 4.10
N THR A 100 -0.32 -20.22 3.96
CA THR A 100 0.08 -21.29 3.04
C THR A 100 -0.54 -22.65 3.40
N THR A 101 -1.05 -22.81 4.61
CA THR A 101 -1.74 -24.04 5.04
C THR A 101 -3.22 -24.06 4.64
N LYS A 102 -3.78 -22.92 4.24
CA LYS A 102 -5.20 -22.77 3.91
C LYS A 102 -5.40 -22.57 2.42
N HIS A 103 -6.53 -23.04 1.93
CA HIS A 103 -6.93 -22.92 0.51
C HIS A 103 -7.67 -21.62 0.18
N VAL A 104 -7.82 -20.70 1.15
CA VAL A 104 -8.53 -19.42 0.95
C VAL A 104 -7.82 -18.30 1.71
N PRO A 105 -7.59 -17.12 1.09
CA PRO A 105 -7.11 -15.95 1.80
C PRO A 105 -7.99 -15.61 3.01
N GLN A 106 -7.38 -15.37 4.16
CA GLN A 106 -8.10 -15.11 5.40
C GLN A 106 -8.32 -13.61 5.57
N LEU A 107 -9.57 -13.18 5.70
CA LEU A 107 -9.87 -11.78 6.02
C LEU A 107 -9.45 -11.52 7.47
N ILE A 108 -8.47 -10.64 7.69
CA ILE A 108 -7.96 -10.31 9.02
C ILE A 108 -8.43 -8.95 9.53
N SER A 109 -8.86 -8.06 8.62
CA SER A 109 -9.48 -6.79 8.99
C SER A 109 -10.39 -6.25 7.90
N LYS A 110 -11.51 -5.68 8.32
CA LYS A 110 -12.47 -4.93 7.50
C LYS A 110 -12.70 -3.58 8.16
N PHE A 111 -12.35 -2.51 7.46
CA PHE A 111 -12.56 -1.15 7.94
C PHE A 111 -13.97 -0.66 7.58
N GLU A 112 -14.45 0.36 8.28
CA GLU A 112 -15.76 0.95 8.00
C GLU A 112 -15.80 1.56 6.60
N PRO A 113 -16.91 1.43 5.86
CA PRO A 113 -17.06 2.06 4.56
C PRO A 113 -17.00 3.59 4.68
N MET A 114 -16.03 4.21 4.02
CA MET A 114 -15.86 5.67 4.00
C MET A 114 -16.04 6.21 2.58
N GLU A 115 -16.25 7.53 2.47
CA GLU A 115 -16.46 8.15 1.17
C GLU A 115 -15.22 8.09 0.30
N ARG A 116 -15.40 7.46 -0.87
CA ARG A 116 -14.62 7.72 -2.08
C ARG A 116 -13.11 7.47 -1.99
N PHE A 117 -12.62 6.54 -1.16
CA PHE A 117 -11.23 6.08 -1.32
C PHE A 117 -11.05 5.44 -2.70
N THR A 118 -9.91 5.73 -3.32
CA THR A 118 -9.62 5.30 -4.69
C THR A 118 -8.27 4.59 -4.81
N ASN A 119 -7.43 4.69 -3.78
CA ASN A 119 -6.06 4.19 -3.81
C ASN A 119 -5.74 3.42 -2.53
N VAL A 120 -4.93 2.37 -2.68
CA VAL A 120 -4.33 1.58 -1.60
C VAL A 120 -2.85 1.51 -1.91
N VAL A 121 -2.01 1.91 -0.95
CA VAL A 121 -0.55 1.86 -1.10
C VAL A 121 0.13 1.44 0.21
N TRP A 122 0.85 0.33 0.16
CA TRP A 122 1.68 -0.13 1.26
C TRP A 122 3.00 0.65 1.32
N ALA A 123 3.48 0.84 2.55
CA ALA A 123 4.82 1.37 2.79
C ALA A 123 5.86 0.40 2.21
N PRO A 124 6.92 0.89 1.52
CA PRO A 124 7.97 0.05 0.96
C PRO A 124 8.66 -0.91 1.95
N ALA A 125 8.67 -0.55 3.24
CA ALA A 125 9.22 -1.37 4.31
C ALA A 125 8.26 -2.45 4.84
N GLY A 126 7.01 -2.51 4.36
CA GLY A 126 5.96 -3.36 4.90
C GLY A 126 5.35 -2.79 6.20
N GLY A 127 4.42 -3.54 6.78
CA GLY A 127 3.82 -3.21 8.09
C GLY A 127 2.83 -2.03 8.10
N TRP A 128 2.99 -1.03 7.24
CA TRP A 128 2.14 0.16 7.19
C TRP A 128 1.42 0.28 5.86
N LEU A 129 0.17 0.69 5.90
CA LEU A 129 -0.68 0.86 4.73
C LEU A 129 -1.36 2.23 4.77
N VAL A 130 -1.46 2.88 3.61
CA VAL A 130 -2.29 4.08 3.44
C VAL A 130 -3.37 3.82 2.41
N VAL A 131 -4.61 4.15 2.77
CA VAL A 131 -5.77 4.15 1.86
C VAL A 131 -6.23 5.59 1.71
N TYR A 132 -6.42 6.07 0.49
CA TYR A 132 -6.66 7.48 0.27
C TYR A 132 -7.53 7.81 -0.95
N SER A 133 -8.18 8.98 -0.89
CA SER A 133 -9.03 9.53 -1.94
C SER A 133 -8.31 10.67 -2.65
N ALA A 134 -7.76 10.40 -3.83
CA ALA A 134 -7.12 11.45 -4.64
C ALA A 134 -8.11 12.08 -5.62
N GLY A 135 -7.97 13.39 -5.83
CA GLY A 135 -8.74 14.14 -6.82
C GLY A 135 -10.20 14.42 -6.42
N SER A 136 -10.55 14.20 -5.16
CA SER A 136 -11.87 14.50 -4.61
C SER A 136 -11.85 15.81 -3.81
N THR A 137 -13.00 16.49 -3.75
CA THR A 137 -13.21 17.67 -2.91
C THR A 137 -13.13 17.35 -1.43
N SER A 138 -13.42 16.10 -1.04
CA SER A 138 -13.36 15.59 0.34
C SER A 138 -12.10 14.76 0.64
N GLY A 139 -11.01 14.99 -0.10
CA GLY A 139 -9.78 14.20 -0.04
C GLY A 139 -9.38 13.77 1.36
N SER A 140 -9.30 12.46 1.58
CA SER A 140 -9.04 11.84 2.87
C SER A 140 -7.92 10.80 2.77
N ILE A 141 -7.19 10.62 3.86
CA ILE A 141 -6.03 9.73 3.97
C ILE A 141 -6.16 8.95 5.27
N MET A 142 -6.33 7.63 5.15
CA MET A 142 -6.38 6.70 6.27
C MET A 142 -5.03 5.99 6.42
N PHE A 143 -4.46 6.07 7.61
CA PHE A 143 -3.22 5.38 8.00
C PHE A 143 -3.57 4.14 8.82
N ILE A 144 -2.99 3.00 8.43
CA ILE A 144 -3.27 1.68 9.01
C ILE A 144 -1.96 1.02 9.43
N ASP A 145 -1.90 0.57 10.68
CA ASP A 145 -0.87 -0.33 11.19
C ASP A 145 -1.30 -1.78 10.91
N SER A 146 -0.43 -2.56 10.28
CA SER A 146 -0.65 -3.95 9.90
C SER A 146 0.45 -4.88 10.44
N ASN A 147 1.24 -4.41 11.42
CA ASN A 147 2.27 -5.23 12.08
C ASN A 147 1.68 -6.22 13.09
N GLY A 148 0.53 -5.89 13.68
CA GLY A 148 -0.18 -6.75 14.61
C GLY A 148 -0.98 -7.87 13.94
N ALA A 149 -1.52 -8.79 14.75
CA ALA A 149 -2.41 -9.86 14.29
C ALA A 149 -3.70 -9.32 13.65
N GLN A 150 -4.20 -8.19 14.18
CA GLN A 150 -5.32 -7.45 13.60
C GLN A 150 -4.84 -6.06 13.18
N PRO A 151 -4.93 -5.72 11.88
CA PRO A 151 -4.65 -4.38 11.41
C PRO A 151 -5.57 -3.33 12.03
N THR A 152 -5.00 -2.20 12.49
CA THR A 152 -5.73 -1.12 13.17
C THR A 152 -5.52 0.23 12.49
N ARG A 153 -6.55 1.07 12.50
CA ARG A 153 -6.47 2.45 11.99
C ARG A 153 -5.73 3.31 13.02
N THR A 154 -4.61 3.91 12.63
CA THR A 154 -3.88 4.82 13.52
C THR A 154 -4.34 6.26 13.38
N ASN A 155 -4.63 6.71 12.16
CA ASN A 155 -5.11 8.07 11.93
C ASN A 155 -5.98 8.17 10.67
N LEU A 156 -6.81 9.20 10.64
CA LEU A 156 -7.58 9.62 9.48
C LEU A 156 -7.41 11.13 9.34
N VAL A 157 -6.86 11.56 8.21
CA VAL A 157 -6.54 12.96 7.95
C VAL A 157 -7.28 13.42 6.70
N GLU A 158 -7.86 14.62 6.78
CA GLU A 158 -8.43 15.30 5.63
C GLU A 158 -7.39 16.21 4.98
N TYR A 159 -7.28 16.10 3.67
CA TYR A 159 -6.53 17.04 2.85
C TYR A 159 -7.28 17.27 1.52
N PRO A 160 -8.31 18.12 1.52
CA PRO A 160 -9.09 18.42 0.32
C PRO A 160 -8.23 18.80 -0.89
N GLY A 161 -8.58 18.26 -2.07
CA GLY A 161 -7.97 18.65 -3.35
C GLY A 161 -6.62 18.00 -3.67
N PHE A 162 -6.02 17.21 -2.76
CA PHE A 162 -4.80 16.47 -3.10
C PHE A 162 -5.08 15.39 -4.14
N ASN A 163 -4.12 15.17 -5.03
CA ASN A 163 -4.26 14.27 -6.17
C ASN A 163 -3.13 13.25 -6.28
N LYS A 164 -2.11 13.37 -5.43
CA LYS A 164 -0.97 12.44 -5.44
C LYS A 164 -0.57 12.07 -4.03
N GLY A 165 -0.60 10.77 -3.71
CA GLY A 165 -0.03 10.18 -2.50
C GLY A 165 1.20 9.35 -2.85
N VAL A 166 2.31 9.52 -2.13
CA VAL A 166 3.54 8.73 -2.34
C VAL A 166 4.26 8.45 -1.02
N TRP A 167 4.64 7.19 -0.82
CA TRP A 167 5.56 6.80 0.24
C TRP A 167 7.00 7.19 -0.10
N ASP A 168 7.77 7.54 0.92
CA ASP A 168 9.22 7.63 0.80
C ASP A 168 9.84 6.21 0.68
N PRO A 169 11.02 6.07 0.07
CA PRO A 169 11.65 4.75 -0.12
C PRO A 169 11.93 3.97 1.17
N THR A 170 12.01 4.65 2.32
CA THR A 170 12.22 3.99 3.63
C THR A 170 10.91 3.56 4.29
N GLY A 171 9.75 4.00 3.79
CA GLY A 171 8.44 3.71 4.38
C GLY A 171 8.16 4.44 5.70
N ARG A 172 8.94 5.47 6.04
CA ARG A 172 8.77 6.25 7.28
C ARG A 172 7.87 7.47 7.11
N TYR A 173 7.76 7.97 5.88
CA TYR A 173 7.05 9.19 5.55
C TYR A 173 6.11 8.96 4.37
N PHE A 174 4.92 9.53 4.48
CA PHE A 174 3.96 9.60 3.39
C PHE A 174 3.78 11.06 2.98
N ALA A 175 3.90 11.36 1.70
CA ALA A 175 3.64 12.69 1.16
C ALA A 175 2.33 12.69 0.39
N ALA A 176 1.47 13.64 0.71
CA ALA A 176 0.30 13.98 -0.09
C ALA A 176 0.54 15.33 -0.77
N ALA A 177 0.27 15.41 -2.07
CA ALA A 177 0.53 16.59 -2.88
C ALA A 177 -0.70 17.02 -3.69
N CYS A 178 -0.98 18.32 -3.67
CA CYS A 178 -1.89 19.01 -4.56
C CYS A 178 -1.10 19.56 -5.75
N THR A 179 -1.05 18.80 -6.83
CA THR A 179 -0.42 19.27 -8.08
C THR A 179 -1.38 20.15 -8.89
N SER A 180 -0.84 21.12 -9.64
CA SER A 180 -1.63 22.05 -10.47
C SER A 180 -2.50 21.37 -11.54
N HIS A 181 -2.22 20.11 -11.87
CA HIS A 181 -3.03 19.33 -12.83
C HIS A 181 -4.31 18.76 -12.23
N GLY A 182 -4.44 18.68 -10.91
CA GLY A 182 -5.61 18.04 -10.28
C GLY A 182 -6.65 18.99 -9.71
N GLY A 183 -6.68 20.25 -10.17
CA GLY A 183 -7.79 21.16 -9.89
C GLY A 183 -7.37 22.61 -9.66
N LYS A 184 -8.38 23.48 -9.53
CA LYS A 184 -8.23 24.87 -9.09
C LYS A 184 -8.30 24.89 -7.56
N GLY A 185 -7.19 25.21 -6.89
CA GLY A 185 -7.09 25.27 -5.43
C GLY A 185 -5.64 25.46 -4.98
N ASP A 186 -5.43 25.54 -3.67
CA ASP A 186 -4.09 25.71 -3.08
C ASP A 186 -3.18 24.53 -3.43
N SER A 187 -2.14 24.83 -4.20
CA SER A 187 -1.13 23.85 -4.58
C SER A 187 -0.04 23.77 -3.49
N GLY A 188 0.59 22.60 -3.37
CA GLY A 188 1.53 22.35 -2.28
C GLY A 188 1.57 20.88 -1.89
N TYR A 189 2.27 20.59 -0.81
CA TYR A 189 2.36 19.24 -0.27
C TYR A 189 2.43 19.24 1.25
N ARG A 190 2.01 18.10 1.81
CA ARG A 190 2.10 17.78 3.23
C ARG A 190 2.84 16.46 3.40
N ILE A 191 3.70 16.39 4.39
CA ILE A 191 4.46 15.19 4.75
C ILE A 191 3.96 14.72 6.11
N TYR A 192 3.61 13.45 6.17
CA TYR A 192 3.15 12.75 7.36
C TYR A 192 4.16 11.69 7.77
N THR A 193 4.19 11.35 9.06
CA THR A 193 4.76 10.09 9.51
C THR A 193 3.95 8.91 8.98
N PHE A 194 4.50 7.71 9.03
CA PHE A 194 3.77 6.46 8.75
C PHE A 194 2.51 6.24 9.62
N GLN A 195 2.44 6.89 10.79
CA GLN A 195 1.28 6.89 11.70
C GLN A 195 0.22 7.94 11.34
N GLY A 196 0.54 8.88 10.45
CA GLY A 196 -0.36 9.97 10.05
C GLY A 196 -0.20 11.29 10.80
N ARG A 197 0.91 11.51 11.52
CA ARG A 197 1.20 12.82 12.13
C ARG A 197 1.80 13.76 11.09
N GLU A 198 1.21 14.93 10.87
CA GLU A 198 1.77 15.97 9.99
C GLU A 198 3.12 16.45 10.56
N LEU A 199 4.17 16.41 9.74
CA LEU A 199 5.51 16.88 10.07
C LEU A 199 5.83 18.21 9.40
N PHE A 200 5.36 18.37 8.16
CA PHE A 200 5.73 19.49 7.33
C PHE A 200 4.64 19.77 6.32
N ARG A 201 4.42 21.05 6.05
CA ARG A 201 3.47 21.54 5.06
C ARG A 201 4.11 22.71 4.33
N LYS A 202 4.06 22.66 2.99
CA LYS A 202 4.57 23.74 2.14
C LYS A 202 3.54 24.10 1.08
N PRO A 203 2.94 25.30 1.16
CA PRO A 203 2.18 25.84 0.05
C PRO A 203 3.14 26.20 -1.09
N LEU A 204 2.70 26.00 -2.33
CA LEU A 204 3.42 26.32 -3.55
C LEU A 204 2.42 26.75 -4.62
N ASP A 205 2.67 27.84 -5.34
CA ASP A 205 1.70 28.33 -6.32
C ASP A 205 1.48 27.35 -7.49
N ARG A 206 2.53 26.63 -7.90
CA ARG A 206 2.50 25.76 -9.08
C ARG A 206 3.30 24.47 -8.88
N LEU A 207 2.86 23.59 -7.98
CA LEU A 207 3.47 22.27 -7.86
C LEU A 207 3.08 21.38 -9.05
N ILE A 208 4.04 21.08 -9.92
CA ILE A 208 3.80 20.19 -11.06
C ILE A 208 3.99 18.72 -10.69
N GLN A 209 5.02 18.43 -9.90
CA GLN A 209 5.40 17.06 -9.56
C GLN A 209 5.99 16.98 -8.16
N PHE A 210 5.60 15.95 -7.42
CA PHE A 210 6.26 15.54 -6.19
C PHE A 210 6.80 14.12 -6.36
N LYS A 211 8.09 13.93 -6.08
CA LYS A 211 8.75 12.62 -6.05
C LYS A 211 9.78 12.61 -4.92
N TRP A 212 9.79 11.52 -4.17
CA TRP A 212 10.91 11.22 -3.30
C TRP A 212 12.11 10.81 -4.13
N ARG A 213 13.31 11.25 -3.73
CA ARG A 213 14.55 10.77 -4.34
C ARG A 213 14.68 9.26 -4.07
N PRO A 214 14.76 8.40 -5.11
CA PRO A 214 14.96 6.97 -4.90
C PRO A 214 16.25 6.71 -4.12
N ARG A 215 16.20 5.79 -3.16
CA ARG A 215 17.40 5.30 -2.47
C ARG A 215 17.66 3.88 -2.96
N LEU A 216 18.87 3.66 -3.48
CA LEU A 216 19.32 2.32 -3.83
C LEU A 216 19.38 1.47 -2.55
N HIS A 217 19.06 0.19 -2.68
CA HIS A 217 19.18 -0.74 -1.56
C HIS A 217 20.65 -0.89 -1.18
N VAL A 218 20.97 -0.60 0.08
CA VAL A 218 22.32 -0.80 0.62
C VAL A 218 22.48 -2.29 0.90
N LYS A 219 23.27 -2.99 0.09
CA LYS A 219 23.62 -4.39 0.35
C LYS A 219 24.59 -4.45 1.52
N LEU A 220 24.07 -4.73 2.70
CA LEU A 220 24.87 -4.98 3.90
C LEU A 220 25.16 -6.49 4.04
N PRO A 221 26.36 -6.89 4.47
CA PRO A 221 26.63 -8.27 4.86
C PRO A 221 25.67 -8.75 5.95
N GLU A 222 25.29 -10.02 5.93
CA GLU A 222 24.36 -10.59 6.93
C GLU A 222 24.86 -10.43 8.36
N GLU A 223 26.18 -10.54 8.57
CA GLU A 223 26.82 -10.33 9.87
C GLU A 223 26.59 -8.91 10.40
N THR A 224 26.75 -7.91 9.52
CA THR A 224 26.49 -6.51 9.85
C THR A 224 25.02 -6.29 10.19
N ILE A 225 24.09 -6.91 9.45
CA ILE A 225 22.65 -6.84 9.75
C ILE A 225 22.36 -7.44 11.13
N LYS A 226 22.93 -8.61 11.44
CA LYS A 226 22.77 -9.26 12.76
C LYS A 226 23.34 -8.39 13.88
N MET A 227 24.51 -7.81 13.69
CA MET A 227 25.14 -6.89 14.65
C MET A 227 24.28 -5.64 14.88
N ILE A 228 23.79 -5.01 13.81
CA ILE A 228 22.91 -3.83 13.90
C ILE A 228 21.63 -4.18 14.66
N ARG A 229 20.99 -5.32 14.35
CA ARG A 229 19.78 -5.79 15.05
C ARG A 229 20.03 -6.00 16.54
N LYS A 230 21.18 -6.59 16.91
CA LYS A 230 21.55 -6.81 18.32
C LYS A 230 21.77 -5.50 19.07
N ASN A 231 22.41 -4.52 18.42
CA ASN A 231 22.75 -3.23 19.02
C ASN A 231 21.66 -2.16 18.82
N LEU A 232 20.54 -2.48 18.19
CA LEU A 232 19.53 -1.51 17.77
C LEU A 232 19.00 -0.66 18.94
N LYS A 233 18.80 -1.26 20.12
CA LYS A 233 18.34 -0.54 21.32
C LYS A 233 19.34 0.54 21.77
N ALA A 234 20.62 0.19 21.82
CA ALA A 234 21.68 1.12 22.21
C ALA A 234 21.85 2.24 21.18
N THR A 235 21.85 1.87 19.89
CA THR A 235 21.92 2.84 18.78
C THR A 235 20.71 3.77 18.76
N SER A 236 19.50 3.25 19.00
CA SER A 236 18.27 4.06 19.08
C SER A 236 18.31 5.05 20.23
N ALA A 237 18.69 4.60 21.44
CA ALA A 237 18.81 5.47 22.60
C ALA A 237 19.81 6.61 22.37
N ARG A 238 20.96 6.30 21.77
CA ARG A 238 21.96 7.30 21.39
C ARG A 238 21.40 8.33 20.41
N PHE A 239 20.72 7.90 19.34
CA PHE A 239 20.14 8.85 18.37
C PHE A 239 19.00 9.68 18.97
N GLU A 240 18.20 9.11 19.87
CA GLU A 240 17.17 9.88 20.58
C GLU A 240 17.77 10.96 21.49
N GLU A 241 18.90 10.68 22.13
CA GLU A 241 19.62 11.65 22.96
C GLU A 241 20.25 12.76 22.10
N GLU A 242 20.94 12.39 21.01
CA GLU A 242 21.48 13.35 20.03
C GLU A 242 20.36 14.24 19.44
N ASP A 243 19.23 13.67 19.03
CA ASP A 243 18.07 14.40 18.53
C ASP A 243 17.47 15.36 19.58
N LYS A 244 17.41 14.95 20.86
CA LYS A 244 16.92 15.80 21.96
C LYS A 244 17.85 16.99 22.19
N LEU A 245 19.16 16.77 22.18
CA LEU A 245 20.17 17.82 22.34
C LEU A 245 20.07 18.85 21.20
N GLU A 246 19.97 18.38 19.95
CA GLU A 246 19.86 19.26 18.78
C GLU A 246 18.53 20.04 18.77
N ARG A 247 17.40 19.42 19.14
CA ARG A 247 16.14 20.16 19.31
C ARG A 247 16.25 21.26 20.35
N GLY A 248 16.90 20.98 21.49
CA GLY A 248 17.10 21.96 22.56
C GLY A 248 18.02 23.13 22.18
N ARG A 249 18.90 22.94 21.18
CA ARG A 249 19.71 24.02 20.59
C ARG A 249 18.90 24.87 19.62
N ALA A 250 18.06 24.23 18.80
CA ALA A 250 17.24 24.91 17.80
C ALA A 250 16.09 25.76 18.39
N THR A 251 15.56 25.41 19.57
CA THR A 251 14.52 26.22 20.27
C THR A 251 15.07 27.43 21.05
N LYS A 252 16.39 27.59 21.15
CA LYS A 252 17.03 28.72 21.84
C LYS A 252 17.41 29.89 20.93
N VAL A 253 16.96 29.87 19.67
CA VAL A 253 17.09 30.94 18.67
C VAL A 253 15.69 31.40 18.28
#